data_AF-A0A5S9MEZ8-F1
#
_entry.id   AF-A0A5S9MEZ8-F1
#
_cell.length_a   1.000
_cell.length_b   1.000
_cell.length_c   1.000
_cell.angle_alpha   90.00
_cell.angle_beta   90.00
_cell.angle_gamma   90.00
#
_symmetry.space_group_name_H-M   'P 1'
#
loop_
_entity.id
_entity.type
_entity.pdbx_description
1 polymer ?
#
loop_
_entity_poly.entity_id
_entity_poly.type
_entity_poly.pdbx_seq_one_letter_code
_entity_poly.pdbx_strand_id
1 'polypeptide(L)'
;MKDICHYEARWNPRVERSKVEDDHIESGQEQTQQYSNYRPDACIFDQEIDIEDTYVASVAYDQGALLSYSIQFSAPYEGYRLAINGTKGRIETNEFHVPSRIPFQFPEQTISYYPMFGSKETIEVVKQPGGHGGGDPLLLADLFIGKRSLDSL
;
A
#
# COMPACT_ATOMS: atom_id res chain seq x y z
N MET A 1 14.17 10.11 -21.57
CA MET A 1 15.41 9.86 -20.84
C MET A 1 15.17 8.57 -20.07
N LYS A 2 15.50 7.42 -20.67
CA LYS A 2 14.92 6.10 -20.34
C LYS A 2 15.99 5.01 -20.14
N ASP A 3 17.26 5.39 -19.97
CA ASP A 3 18.42 4.51 -20.18
C ASP A 3 19.32 4.26 -18.96
N ILE A 4 18.89 4.54 -17.72
CA ILE A 4 19.84 4.57 -16.58
C ILE A 4 19.40 3.75 -15.37
N CYS A 5 18.66 2.65 -15.55
CA CYS A 5 18.56 1.65 -14.49
C CYS A 5 19.55 0.51 -14.77
N HIS A 6 20.81 0.71 -14.36
CA HIS A 6 21.87 -0.28 -14.55
C HIS A 6 21.52 -1.65 -13.94
N TYR A 7 20.80 -1.64 -12.81
CA TYR A 7 20.30 -2.85 -12.18
C TYR A 7 19.33 -3.62 -13.09
N GLU A 8 18.32 -2.94 -13.64
CA GLU A 8 17.35 -3.55 -14.55
C GLU A 8 18.05 -4.08 -15.81
N ALA A 9 18.91 -3.26 -16.43
CA ALA A 9 19.62 -3.63 -17.66
C ALA A 9 20.51 -4.88 -17.48
N ARG A 10 21.09 -5.07 -16.29
CA ARG A 10 21.89 -6.26 -15.94
C ARG A 10 21.05 -7.53 -15.95
N TRP A 11 19.83 -7.49 -15.43
CA TRP A 11 18.96 -8.66 -15.28
C TRP A 11 18.01 -8.88 -16.45
N ASN A 12 17.74 -7.84 -17.26
CA ASN A 12 16.83 -7.86 -18.40
C ASN A 12 17.51 -7.39 -19.72
N PRO A 13 18.62 -8.02 -20.15
CA PRO A 13 19.41 -7.52 -21.28
C PRO A 13 18.70 -7.62 -22.65
N ARG A 14 17.54 -8.28 -22.72
CA ARG A 14 16.81 -8.58 -23.98
C ARG A 14 15.32 -8.24 -23.90
N VAL A 15 14.87 -7.56 -22.85
CA VAL A 15 13.44 -7.23 -22.69
C VAL A 15 13.12 -5.99 -23.52
N GLU A 16 12.09 -6.08 -24.37
CA GLU A 16 11.46 -4.91 -24.97
C GLU A 16 10.84 -4.09 -23.83
N ARG A 17 11.38 -2.90 -23.57
CA ARG A 17 10.92 -2.05 -22.46
C ARG A 17 9.48 -1.60 -22.73
N SER A 18 8.53 -2.20 -22.01
CA SER A 18 7.14 -1.75 -22.05
C SER A 18 7.04 -0.38 -21.39
N LYS A 19 6.23 0.51 -21.96
CA LYS A 19 5.91 1.78 -21.31
C LYS A 19 4.83 1.49 -20.27
N VAL A 20 5.23 1.22 -19.03
CA VAL A 20 4.30 1.18 -17.91
C VAL A 20 3.82 2.61 -17.65
N GLU A 21 2.50 2.79 -17.50
CA GLU A 21 1.94 4.06 -17.08
C GLU A 21 2.25 4.27 -15.59
N ASP A 22 3.05 5.30 -15.32
CA ASP A 22 3.42 5.71 -13.97
C ASP A 22 3.04 7.18 -13.80
N ASP A 23 1.93 7.42 -13.09
CA ASP A 23 1.46 8.77 -12.78
C ASP A 23 2.25 9.43 -11.64
N HIS A 24 3.14 8.69 -10.96
CA HIS A 24 3.94 9.21 -9.85
C HIS A 24 5.10 10.09 -10.32
N ILE A 25 5.52 9.93 -11.57
CA ILE A 25 6.51 10.83 -12.19
C ILE A 25 5.94 12.26 -12.32
N GLU A 26 4.63 12.37 -12.55
CA GLU A 26 3.96 13.66 -12.77
C GLU A 26 3.32 14.22 -11.48
N SER A 27 2.93 13.35 -10.53
CA SER A 27 2.26 13.75 -9.27
C SER A 27 3.09 14.66 -8.37
N GLY A 28 4.42 14.66 -8.53
CA GLY A 28 5.37 15.46 -7.75
C GLY A 28 5.84 16.75 -8.41
N GLN A 29 5.37 17.13 -9.61
CA GLN A 29 5.92 18.26 -10.38
C GLN A 29 5.84 19.63 -9.66
N GLU A 30 4.89 19.81 -8.74
CA GLU A 30 4.85 21.00 -7.88
C GLU A 30 5.79 20.89 -6.66
N GLN A 31 6.01 19.69 -6.14
CA GLN A 31 6.89 19.43 -4.99
C GLN A 31 8.38 19.39 -5.35
N THR A 32 8.71 19.01 -6.59
CA THR A 32 10.09 19.00 -7.12
C THR A 32 10.72 20.40 -7.14
N GLN A 33 9.93 21.48 -7.09
CA GLN A 33 10.45 22.84 -6.93
C GLN A 33 11.10 23.09 -5.55
N GLN A 34 10.68 22.35 -4.51
CA GLN A 34 11.23 22.49 -3.16
C GLN A 34 12.48 21.64 -2.92
N TYR A 35 12.67 20.58 -3.72
CA TYR A 35 13.80 19.66 -3.61
C TYR A 35 14.59 19.67 -4.91
N SER A 36 15.64 20.49 -4.96
CA SER A 36 16.42 20.75 -6.18
C SER A 36 17.02 19.50 -6.84
N ASN A 37 17.17 18.40 -6.10
CA ASN A 37 17.82 17.17 -6.56
C ASN A 37 16.88 15.95 -6.55
N TYR A 38 15.58 16.11 -6.29
CA TYR A 38 14.66 14.97 -6.31
C TYR A 38 14.38 14.54 -7.76
N ARG A 39 14.71 13.27 -8.06
CA ARG A 39 14.58 12.67 -9.39
C ARG A 39 13.55 11.55 -9.36
N PRO A 40 12.26 11.83 -9.66
CA PRO A 40 11.23 10.80 -9.66
C PRO A 40 11.42 9.76 -10.78
N ASP A 41 12.29 10.05 -11.76
CA ASP A 41 12.67 9.15 -12.85
C ASP A 41 13.94 8.32 -12.57
N ALA A 42 14.49 8.39 -11.34
CA ALA A 42 15.68 7.64 -10.96
C ALA A 42 15.39 6.13 -10.79
N CYS A 43 16.40 5.30 -11.04
CA CYS A 43 16.33 3.88 -10.75
C CYS A 43 16.28 3.67 -9.22
N ILE A 44 15.31 2.92 -8.70
CA ILE A 44 15.21 2.62 -7.25
C ILE A 44 16.44 1.86 -6.70
N PHE A 45 17.23 1.25 -7.59
CA PHE A 45 18.48 0.55 -7.27
C PHE A 45 19.72 1.33 -7.72
N ASP A 46 19.60 2.64 -7.88
CA ASP A 46 20.75 3.51 -8.15
C ASP A 46 21.75 3.44 -6.98
N GLN A 47 23.04 3.52 -7.31
CA GLN A 47 24.13 3.45 -6.31
C GLN A 47 24.18 4.70 -5.42
N GLU A 48 23.59 5.81 -5.85
CA GLU A 48 23.48 7.03 -5.04
C GLU A 48 22.40 6.93 -3.94
N ILE A 49 21.51 5.93 -3.99
CA ILE A 49 20.50 5.71 -2.96
C ILE A 49 21.13 4.96 -1.78
N ASP A 50 21.21 5.62 -0.62
CA ASP A 50 21.86 5.12 0.60
C ASP A 50 20.90 4.87 1.77
N ILE A 51 19.58 4.96 1.54
CA ILE A 51 18.54 4.65 2.51
C ILE A 51 18.10 3.19 2.41
N GLU A 52 17.65 2.62 3.52
CA GLU A 52 17.09 1.28 3.55
C GLU A 52 15.74 1.23 2.81
N ASP A 53 15.48 0.13 2.11
CA ASP A 53 14.25 -0.14 1.37
C ASP A 53 13.24 -0.99 2.16
N THR A 54 13.68 -1.56 3.27
CA THR A 54 12.92 -2.51 4.07
C THR A 54 13.03 -2.12 5.54
N TYR A 55 11.88 -1.85 6.16
CA TYR A 55 11.81 -1.51 7.58
C TYR A 55 10.94 -2.52 8.30
N VAL A 56 11.37 -2.91 9.49
CA VAL A 56 10.60 -3.78 10.39
C VAL A 56 10.53 -3.11 11.75
N ALA A 57 9.34 -3.03 12.33
CA ALA A 57 9.11 -2.47 13.65
C ALA A 57 8.27 -3.42 14.50
N SER A 58 8.63 -3.49 15.78
CA SER A 58 7.81 -4.11 16.83
C SER A 58 7.45 -3.02 17.82
N VAL A 59 6.16 -2.71 17.94
CA VAL A 59 5.65 -1.61 18.76
C VAL A 59 4.79 -2.21 19.86
N ALA A 60 5.05 -1.79 21.10
CA ALA A 60 4.18 -2.04 22.23
C ALA A 60 3.46 -0.73 22.59
N TYR A 61 2.13 -0.76 22.57
CA TYR A 61 1.30 0.36 23.00
C TYR A 61 1.12 0.32 24.52
N ASP A 62 0.92 1.49 25.13
CA ASP A 62 0.74 1.68 26.57
C ASP A 62 -0.47 0.90 27.13
N GLN A 63 -1.52 0.72 26.32
CA GLN A 63 -2.70 -0.08 26.66
C GLN A 63 -2.52 -1.58 26.37
N GLY A 64 -1.31 -2.05 26.08
CA GLY A 64 -0.95 -3.47 25.98
C GLY A 64 -1.12 -4.11 24.60
N ALA A 65 -1.65 -3.38 23.60
CA ALA A 65 -1.67 -3.85 22.22
C ALA A 65 -0.24 -3.96 21.66
N LEU A 66 -0.01 -4.92 20.76
CA LEU A 66 1.27 -5.10 20.07
C LEU A 66 1.05 -4.98 18.56
N LEU A 67 1.95 -4.28 17.88
CA LEU A 67 2.01 -4.19 16.42
C LEU A 67 3.34 -4.77 15.93
N SER A 68 3.24 -5.68 14.97
CA SER A 68 4.35 -6.09 14.12
C SER A 68 4.14 -5.46 12.74
N TYR A 69 5.07 -4.62 12.32
CA TYR A 69 5.00 -3.90 11.06
C TYR A 69 6.22 -4.25 10.20
N SER A 70 5.99 -4.48 8.92
CA SER A 70 7.03 -4.58 7.91
C SER A 70 6.60 -3.85 6.66
N ILE A 71 7.50 -3.08 6.07
CA ILE A 71 7.30 -2.44 4.77
C ILE A 71 8.50 -2.75 3.88
N GLN A 72 8.20 -2.97 2.60
CA GLN A 72 9.19 -3.21 1.55
C GLN A 72 8.89 -2.28 0.38
N PHE A 73 9.72 -1.25 0.22
CA PHE A 73 9.59 -0.24 -0.83
C PHE A 73 10.04 -0.76 -2.21
N SER A 74 10.75 -1.89 -2.25
CA SER A 74 11.22 -2.55 -3.47
C SER A 74 10.35 -3.74 -3.91
N ALA A 75 9.13 -3.87 -3.35
CA ALA A 75 8.21 -4.94 -3.73
C ALA A 75 7.74 -4.77 -5.20
N PRO A 76 7.53 -5.88 -5.94
CA PRO A 76 7.17 -5.83 -7.37
C PRO A 76 5.71 -5.44 -7.64
N TYR A 77 4.95 -5.09 -6.61
CA TYR A 77 3.59 -4.59 -6.67
C TYR A 77 3.31 -3.75 -5.42
N GLU A 78 2.35 -2.85 -5.52
CA GLU A 78 1.89 -2.05 -4.39
C GLU A 78 0.68 -2.71 -3.74
N GLY A 79 0.59 -2.63 -2.41
CA GLY A 79 -0.53 -3.17 -1.64
C GLY A 79 -0.13 -3.49 -0.21
N TYR A 80 -1.06 -4.10 0.55
CA TYR A 80 -0.81 -4.44 1.94
C TYR A 80 -1.50 -5.74 2.38
N ARG A 81 -0.93 -6.36 3.41
CA ARG A 81 -1.55 -7.43 4.18
C ARG A 81 -1.78 -6.93 5.59
N LEU A 82 -3.01 -6.97 6.04
CA LEU A 82 -3.39 -6.50 7.36
C LEU A 82 -4.07 -7.63 8.12
N ALA A 83 -3.71 -7.77 9.40
CA ALA A 83 -4.47 -8.57 10.32
C ALA A 83 -4.57 -7.92 11.69
N ILE A 84 -5.76 -7.96 12.26
CA ILE A 84 -6.05 -7.39 13.58
C ILE A 84 -6.67 -8.47 14.44
N ASN A 85 -6.07 -8.70 15.61
CA ASN A 85 -6.61 -9.59 16.64
C ASN A 85 -7.31 -8.75 17.71
N GLY A 86 -8.49 -9.17 18.12
CA GLY A 86 -9.24 -8.56 19.21
C GLY A 86 -9.96 -9.61 20.05
N THR A 87 -10.70 -9.14 21.06
CA THR A 87 -11.43 -10.03 21.97
C THR A 87 -12.56 -10.82 21.30
N LYS A 88 -13.05 -10.36 20.14
CA LYS A 88 -14.12 -11.01 19.38
C LYS A 88 -13.61 -11.97 18.29
N GLY A 89 -12.29 -12.01 18.04
CA GLY A 89 -11.71 -12.81 16.96
C GLY A 89 -10.62 -12.05 16.21
N ARG A 90 -10.43 -12.42 14.94
CA ARG A 90 -9.41 -11.86 14.06
C ARG A 90 -10.01 -11.45 12.74
N ILE A 91 -9.61 -10.30 12.22
CA ILE A 91 -9.87 -9.92 10.83
C ILE A 91 -8.56 -9.94 10.03
N GLU A 92 -8.66 -10.33 8.77
CA GLU A 92 -7.56 -10.32 7.82
C GLU A 92 -8.02 -9.75 6.48
N THR A 93 -7.17 -8.98 5.82
CA THR A 93 -7.39 -8.55 4.43
C THR A 93 -6.06 -8.45 3.69
N ASN A 94 -6.12 -8.62 2.37
CA ASN A 94 -5.00 -8.45 1.47
C ASN A 94 -5.47 -7.57 0.31
N GLU A 95 -4.81 -6.44 0.13
CA GLU A 95 -5.12 -5.46 -0.90
C GLU A 95 -3.97 -5.38 -1.90
N PHE A 96 -4.36 -5.15 -3.14
CA PHE A 96 -3.49 -4.97 -4.28
C PHE A 96 -3.80 -3.60 -4.88
N HIS A 97 -2.88 -2.66 -4.70
CA HIS A 97 -3.07 -1.27 -5.07
C HIS A 97 -2.85 -1.07 -6.56
N VAL A 98 -3.65 -0.19 -7.17
CA VAL A 98 -3.64 0.13 -8.61
C VAL A 98 -3.54 -1.11 -9.50
N PRO A 99 -4.65 -1.86 -9.69
CA PRO A 99 -4.75 -3.03 -10.56
C PRO A 99 -4.03 -2.97 -11.91
N SER A 100 -4.00 -1.80 -12.56
CA SER A 100 -3.37 -1.60 -13.87
C SER A 100 -1.84 -1.79 -13.87
N ARG A 101 -1.20 -1.75 -12.70
CA ARG A 101 0.25 -1.90 -12.54
C ARG A 101 0.70 -3.31 -12.17
N ILE A 102 -0.25 -4.24 -12.00
CA ILE A 102 0.03 -5.58 -11.49
C ILE A 102 0.08 -6.59 -12.65
N PRO A 103 1.25 -7.18 -12.95
CA PRO A 103 1.43 -8.03 -14.15
C PRO A 103 1.01 -9.49 -13.92
N PHE A 104 0.20 -9.77 -12.92
CA PHE A 104 -0.24 -11.13 -12.54
C PHE A 104 -1.69 -11.14 -12.08
N GLN A 105 -2.32 -12.33 -12.03
CA GLN A 105 -3.68 -12.47 -11.52
C GLN A 105 -3.70 -12.33 -10.00
N PHE A 106 -4.66 -11.56 -9.49
CA PHE A 106 -4.87 -11.37 -8.06
C PHE A 106 -6.38 -11.44 -7.73
N PRO A 107 -6.75 -11.88 -6.52
CA PRO A 107 -8.15 -11.92 -6.10
C PRO A 107 -8.69 -10.52 -5.81
N GLU A 108 -10.01 -10.34 -5.93
CA GLU A 108 -10.68 -9.15 -5.40
C GLU A 108 -10.50 -9.07 -3.88
N GLN A 109 -10.33 -7.84 -3.36
CA GLN A 109 -10.15 -7.62 -1.94
C GLN A 109 -11.42 -8.01 -1.17
N THR A 110 -11.23 -8.86 -0.17
CA THR A 110 -12.25 -9.20 0.84
C THR A 110 -11.66 -9.05 2.24
N ILE A 111 -12.53 -9.05 3.24
CA ILE A 111 -12.14 -9.15 4.66
C ILE A 111 -12.55 -10.55 5.14
N SER A 112 -11.58 -11.33 5.60
CA SER A 112 -11.86 -12.58 6.30
C SER A 112 -12.00 -12.31 7.78
N TYR A 113 -13.17 -12.62 8.36
CA TYR A 113 -13.41 -12.55 9.79
C TYR A 113 -13.43 -13.96 10.39
N TYR A 114 -12.60 -14.16 11.41
CA TYR A 114 -12.48 -15.39 12.17
C TYR A 114 -12.99 -15.11 13.59
N PRO A 115 -14.28 -15.39 13.88
CA PRO A 115 -14.81 -15.17 15.22
C PRO A 115 -14.10 -16.05 16.25
N MET A 116 -14.03 -15.58 17.50
CA MET A 116 -13.44 -16.35 18.61
C MET A 116 -14.07 -17.74 18.76
N PHE A 117 -15.39 -17.81 18.53
CA PHE A 117 -16.17 -19.04 18.53
C PHE A 117 -17.05 -19.03 17.29
N GLY A 118 -16.76 -19.89 16.32
CA GLY A 118 -17.55 -20.02 15.10
C GLY A 118 -16.70 -20.36 13.89
N SER A 119 -17.34 -20.28 12.72
CA SER A 119 -16.70 -20.46 11.42
C SER A 119 -16.27 -19.13 10.83
N LYS A 120 -15.28 -19.19 9.92
CA LYS A 120 -14.85 -18.05 9.11
C LYS A 120 -16.03 -17.44 8.34
N GLU A 121 -16.08 -16.11 8.31
CA GLU A 121 -16.95 -15.32 7.46
C GLU A 121 -16.11 -14.53 6.44
N THR A 122 -16.63 -14.37 5.23
CA THR A 122 -16.04 -13.51 4.20
C THR A 122 -16.94 -12.29 4.02
N ILE A 123 -16.36 -11.11 4.16
CA ILE A 123 -17.03 -9.81 4.04
C ILE A 123 -16.50 -9.14 2.78
N GLU A 124 -17.43 -8.72 1.91
CA GLU A 124 -17.12 -7.97 0.70
C GLU A 124 -16.78 -6.51 1.04
N VAL A 125 -15.74 -5.96 0.39
CA VAL A 125 -15.34 -4.57 0.61
C VAL A 125 -16.22 -3.64 -0.23
N VAL A 126 -16.93 -2.73 0.43
CA VAL A 126 -17.76 -1.74 -0.24
C VAL A 126 -16.87 -0.61 -0.77
N LYS A 127 -16.75 -0.54 -2.09
CA LYS A 127 -16.02 0.54 -2.78
C LYS A 127 -16.88 1.80 -2.85
N GLN A 128 -16.31 2.95 -2.48
CA GLN A 128 -16.96 4.25 -2.58
C GLN A 128 -16.11 5.21 -3.42
N PRO A 129 -16.69 6.29 -3.98
CA PRO A 129 -15.91 7.35 -4.60
C PRO A 129 -14.97 8.02 -3.59
N GLY A 130 -13.79 8.45 -4.05
CA GLY A 130 -12.78 9.11 -3.22
C GLY A 130 -11.41 8.43 -3.27
N GLY A 131 -10.43 8.99 -2.56
CA GLY A 131 -9.08 8.41 -2.44
C GLY A 131 -9.08 7.11 -1.63
N HIS A 132 -8.06 6.28 -1.86
CA HIS A 132 -7.84 4.98 -1.21
C HIS A 132 -9.09 4.08 -1.18
N GLY A 133 -9.71 3.87 -2.35
CA GLY A 133 -10.89 3.01 -2.48
C GLY A 133 -12.18 3.60 -1.90
N GLY A 134 -12.18 4.91 -1.61
CA GLY A 134 -13.29 5.61 -0.96
C GLY A 134 -13.21 5.65 0.56
N GLY A 135 -12.08 5.23 1.14
CA GLY A 135 -11.83 5.29 2.58
C GLY A 135 -11.61 6.72 3.10
N ASP A 136 -10.95 7.58 2.33
CA ASP A 136 -10.57 8.92 2.79
C ASP A 136 -11.77 9.77 3.22
N PRO A 137 -12.87 9.87 2.44
CA PRO A 137 -14.03 10.67 2.84
C PRO A 137 -14.76 10.11 4.08
N LEU A 138 -14.66 8.80 4.33
CA LEU A 138 -15.22 8.17 5.53
C LEU A 138 -14.36 8.52 6.76
N LEU A 139 -13.05 8.27 6.66
CA LEU A 139 -12.09 8.55 7.74
C LEU A 139 -12.09 10.03 8.13
N LEU A 140 -12.04 10.93 7.16
CA LEU A 140 -12.06 12.37 7.42
C LEU A 140 -13.36 12.81 8.10
N ALA A 141 -14.50 12.23 7.71
CA ALA A 141 -15.75 12.54 8.38
C ALA A 141 -15.77 12.04 9.84
N ASP A 142 -15.27 10.84 10.11
CA ASP A 142 -15.22 10.31 11.47
C ASP A 142 -14.27 11.14 12.36
N LEU A 143 -13.15 11.59 11.81
CA LEU A 143 -12.17 12.42 12.53
C LEU A 143 -12.67 13.85 12.80
N PHE A 144 -13.30 14.50 11.82
CA PHE A 144 -13.58 15.95 11.87
C PHE A 144 -15.05 16.31 12.10
N ILE A 145 -15.97 15.41 11.76
CA ILE A 145 -17.42 15.63 11.90
C ILE A 145 -17.97 14.79 13.06
N GLY A 146 -17.34 13.66 13.37
CA GLY A 146 -17.72 12.72 14.43
C GLY A 146 -18.51 11.52 13.89
N LYS A 147 -18.68 10.49 14.74
CA LYS A 147 -19.28 9.19 14.36
C LYS A 147 -20.57 9.35 13.56
N ARG A 148 -20.63 8.68 12.42
CA ARG A 148 -21.85 8.58 11.61
C ARG A 148 -22.82 7.59 12.28
N SER A 149 -24.12 7.79 12.08
CA SER A 149 -25.17 6.90 12.62
C SER A 149 -25.14 5.46 12.10
N LEU A 150 -24.23 5.14 11.16
CA LEU A 150 -24.03 3.78 10.65
C LEU A 150 -23.08 2.95 11.53
N ASP A 151 -22.33 3.59 12.44
CA ASP A 151 -21.40 2.92 13.36
C ASP A 151 -22.09 2.31 14.60
N SER A 152 -23.42 2.39 14.65
CA SER A 152 -24.26 1.85 15.73
C SER A 152 -24.91 0.50 15.40
N LEU A 153 -24.43 -0.19 14.36
CA LEU A 153 -24.81 -1.57 14.05
C LEU A 153 -23.86 -2.57 14.72
#